data_AF-A0A0D0SJH8-F1
#
_entry.id   AF-A0A0D0SJH8-F1
#
_cell.length_a   1.000
_cell.length_b   1.000
_cell.length_c   1.000
_cell.angle_alpha   90.00
_cell.angle_beta   90.00
_cell.angle_gamma   90.00
#
_symmetry.space_group_name_H-M   'P 1'
#
loop_
_entity.id
_entity.type
_entity.pdbx_description
1 polymer ?
#
loop_
_entity_poly.entity_id
_entity_poly.type
_entity_poly.pdbx_seq_one_letter_code
_entity_poly.pdbx_strand_id
1 'polypeptide(L)'
;MISYNNRYCRDNSGEIYLPKTSTDNILDLDTLTKGTTEWIEFTPLEGVPNTAFKESGDGGFNCSYRIFELFGLKIKTIRINLSKIKDYMTIANLPSDLTQEAHSWYIRTPNTHLPVIISLRPSGKLSLVLNKADTTPWSDTDYIYGTYTWIE
;
A
#
# COMPACT_ATOMS: atom_id res chain seq x y z
N MET A 1 21.02 -18.16 53.81
CA MET A 1 20.69 -17.10 52.83
C MET A 1 21.01 -17.68 51.46
N ILE A 2 20.00 -17.94 50.63
CA ILE A 2 20.21 -18.51 49.29
C ILE A 2 20.54 -17.35 48.37
N SER A 3 21.79 -17.27 47.89
CA SER A 3 22.17 -16.28 46.87
C SER A 3 21.73 -16.80 45.50
N TYR A 4 20.88 -16.05 44.82
CA TYR A 4 20.58 -16.30 43.41
C TYR A 4 21.81 -15.91 42.57
N ASN A 5 22.41 -16.87 41.88
CA ASN A 5 23.43 -16.60 40.87
C ASN A 5 22.79 -15.75 39.76
N ASN A 6 23.23 -14.50 39.62
CA ASN A 6 22.86 -13.66 38.49
C ASN A 6 23.34 -14.33 37.21
N ARG A 7 22.40 -14.79 36.36
CA ARG A 7 22.67 -15.56 35.13
C ARG A 7 23.14 -14.71 33.94
N TYR A 8 23.29 -13.40 34.12
CA TYR A 8 23.66 -12.52 33.02
C TYR A 8 25.10 -12.07 33.14
N CYS A 9 25.83 -12.17 32.03
CA CYS A 9 27.15 -11.57 31.87
C CYS A 9 27.04 -10.05 32.08
N ARG A 10 28.09 -9.43 32.59
CA ARG A 10 28.18 -7.97 32.71
C ARG A 10 29.33 -7.46 31.84
N ASP A 11 29.21 -6.26 31.30
CA ASP A 11 30.29 -5.62 30.53
C ASP A 11 31.39 -5.07 31.45
N ASN A 12 32.42 -4.44 30.86
CA ASN A 12 33.54 -3.88 31.60
C ASN A 12 33.16 -2.67 32.48
N SER A 13 31.97 -2.09 32.27
CA SER A 13 31.37 -1.05 33.10
C SER A 13 30.45 -1.61 34.20
N GLY A 14 30.24 -2.93 34.23
CA GLY A 14 29.37 -3.61 35.20
C GLY A 14 27.88 -3.57 34.84
N GLU A 15 27.53 -3.10 33.64
CA GLU A 15 26.17 -3.14 33.09
C GLU A 15 25.84 -4.54 32.61
N ILE A 16 24.55 -4.89 32.56
CA ILE A 16 24.12 -6.22 32.11
C ILE A 16 24.43 -6.37 30.61
N TYR A 17 25.34 -7.28 30.29
CA TYR A 17 25.66 -7.69 28.93
C TYR A 17 24.71 -8.81 28.50
N LEU A 18 23.75 -8.45 27.65
CA LEU A 18 22.93 -9.42 26.94
C LEU A 18 23.77 -9.95 25.75
N PRO A 19 24.14 -11.25 25.72
CA PRO A 19 24.83 -11.80 24.57
C PRO A 19 23.98 -11.62 23.31
N LYS A 20 24.64 -11.59 22.14
CA LYS A 20 24.06 -11.40 20.78
C LYS A 20 22.97 -12.43 20.38
N THR A 21 22.53 -13.25 21.32
CA THR A 21 21.47 -14.24 21.25
C THR A 21 20.16 -13.80 21.93
N SER A 22 20.05 -12.56 22.46
CA SER A 22 18.75 -12.01 22.86
C SER A 22 17.89 -11.76 21.62
N THR A 23 16.57 -11.98 21.71
CA THR A 23 15.62 -11.71 20.61
C THR A 23 15.77 -10.31 20.06
N ASP A 24 16.05 -9.35 20.95
CA ASP A 24 16.24 -7.93 20.64
C ASP A 24 17.52 -7.64 19.83
N ASN A 25 18.51 -8.55 19.86
CA ASN A 25 19.75 -8.47 19.07
C ASN A 25 19.74 -9.39 17.83
N ILE A 26 18.89 -10.42 17.80
CA ILE A 26 18.74 -11.34 16.66
C ILE A 26 17.81 -10.74 15.59
N LEU A 27 16.81 -9.97 16.01
CA LEU A 27 15.82 -9.31 15.15
C LEU A 27 15.78 -7.84 15.54
N ASP A 28 16.74 -7.05 15.06
CA ASP A 28 16.61 -5.59 15.08
C ASP A 28 15.41 -5.22 14.18
N LEU A 29 14.25 -5.09 14.81
CA LEU A 29 12.97 -4.88 14.13
C LEU A 29 12.97 -3.58 13.33
N ASP A 30 13.69 -2.56 13.81
CA ASP A 30 13.84 -1.28 13.13
C ASP A 30 14.66 -1.46 11.84
N THR A 31 15.72 -2.26 11.89
CA THR A 31 16.46 -2.64 10.68
C THR A 31 15.61 -3.50 9.73
N LEU A 32 14.81 -4.43 10.25
CA LEU A 32 13.98 -5.32 9.43
C LEU A 32 12.82 -4.61 8.73
N THR A 33 12.38 -3.47 9.27
CA THR A 33 11.23 -2.71 8.79
C THR A 33 11.59 -1.34 8.24
N LYS A 34 12.89 -0.99 8.15
CA LYS A 34 13.39 0.33 7.74
C LYS A 34 12.81 0.86 6.43
N GLY A 35 12.47 -0.02 5.49
CA GLY A 35 11.85 0.34 4.20
C GLY A 35 10.33 0.44 4.22
N THR A 36 9.70 0.19 5.37
CA THR A 36 8.24 0.27 5.54
C THR A 36 7.79 1.71 5.65
N THR A 37 6.76 2.06 4.89
CA THR A 37 6.12 3.36 4.93
C THR A 37 4.75 3.26 5.56
N GLU A 38 4.31 4.35 6.17
CA GLU A 38 2.88 4.59 6.37
C GLU A 38 2.15 4.70 5.03
N TRP A 39 0.83 4.83 5.08
CA TRP A 39 0.05 5.16 3.88
C TRP A 39 0.41 6.57 3.39
N ILE A 40 0.98 6.63 2.18
CA ILE A 40 1.28 7.86 1.48
C ILE A 40 0.08 8.18 0.60
N GLU A 41 -0.70 9.21 0.98
CA GLU A 41 -1.81 9.68 0.18
C GLU A 41 -1.32 10.38 -1.10
N PHE A 42 -2.07 10.22 -2.18
CA PHE A 42 -1.82 10.92 -3.44
C PHE A 42 -3.11 11.54 -3.97
N THR A 43 -2.98 12.71 -4.57
CA THR A 43 -4.09 13.40 -5.24
C THR A 43 -4.16 12.95 -6.70
N PRO A 44 -5.29 12.39 -7.15
CA PRO A 44 -5.49 12.09 -8.56
C PRO A 44 -5.40 13.35 -9.43
N LEU A 45 -4.82 13.21 -10.62
CA LEU A 45 -4.72 14.28 -11.62
C LEU A 45 -6.07 14.61 -12.25
N GLU A 46 -6.95 13.61 -12.33
CA GLU A 46 -8.29 13.68 -12.90
C GLU A 46 -9.26 12.86 -12.04
N GLY A 47 -10.57 13.13 -12.19
CA GLY A 47 -11.63 12.53 -11.38
C GLY A 47 -11.81 13.22 -10.02
N VAL A 48 -12.67 12.66 -9.18
CA VAL A 48 -12.93 13.15 -7.81
C VAL A 48 -12.47 12.08 -6.81
N PRO A 49 -11.43 12.36 -6.01
CA PRO A 49 -10.88 11.39 -5.07
C PRO A 49 -11.82 11.12 -3.89
N ASN A 50 -11.68 9.93 -3.33
CA ASN A 50 -12.13 9.57 -1.99
C ASN A 50 -13.64 9.79 -1.80
N THR A 51 -14.45 9.28 -2.72
CA THR A 51 -15.91 9.48 -2.74
C THR A 51 -16.68 8.27 -2.20
N ALA A 52 -16.23 7.06 -2.50
CA ALA A 52 -16.95 5.85 -2.13
C ALA A 52 -16.69 5.46 -0.67
N PHE A 53 -17.73 5.01 0.03
CA PHE A 53 -17.67 4.45 1.39
C PHE A 53 -17.11 5.42 2.45
N LYS A 54 -17.32 6.73 2.27
CA LYS A 54 -16.85 7.76 3.22
C LYS A 54 -17.88 8.15 4.29
N GLU A 55 -19.06 7.55 4.26
CA GLU A 55 -20.07 7.73 5.31
C GLU A 55 -19.55 7.21 6.67
N SER A 56 -20.10 7.77 7.74
CA SER A 56 -19.73 7.36 9.10
C SER A 56 -20.06 5.89 9.33
N GLY A 57 -19.04 5.07 9.59
CA GLY A 57 -19.17 3.63 9.85
C GLY A 57 -18.80 2.72 8.67
N ASP A 58 -18.64 3.26 7.46
CA ASP A 58 -18.31 2.48 6.27
C ASP A 58 -16.83 2.11 6.15
N GLY A 59 -15.95 2.89 6.78
CA GLY A 59 -14.51 2.61 6.83
C GLY A 59 -13.77 2.74 5.49
N GLY A 60 -14.28 3.53 4.56
CA GLY A 60 -13.66 3.74 3.25
C GLY A 60 -12.30 4.44 3.30
N PHE A 61 -11.37 3.97 2.46
CA PHE A 61 -10.01 4.50 2.40
C PHE A 61 -9.82 5.61 1.37
N ASN A 62 -8.74 6.37 1.54
CA ASN A 62 -8.29 7.36 0.58
C ASN A 62 -7.33 6.74 -0.45
N CYS A 63 -7.21 7.37 -1.62
CA CYS A 63 -6.18 7.13 -2.62
C CYS A 63 -4.79 7.25 -1.97
N SER A 64 -4.13 6.10 -1.83
CA SER A 64 -2.87 6.02 -1.10
C SER A 64 -2.08 4.79 -1.56
N TYR A 65 -0.77 4.81 -1.37
CA TYR A 65 0.07 3.64 -1.51
C TYR A 65 0.96 3.47 -0.29
N ARG A 66 1.50 2.26 -0.10
CA ARG A 66 2.53 2.00 0.90
C ARG A 66 3.49 0.93 0.41
N ILE A 67 4.68 0.97 0.96
CA ILE A 67 5.71 -0.06 0.81
C ILE A 67 5.87 -0.69 2.18
N PHE A 68 5.82 -2.01 2.25
CA PHE A 68 6.06 -2.79 3.45
C PHE A 68 7.25 -3.69 3.16
N GLU A 69 8.36 -3.45 3.87
CA GLU A 69 9.58 -4.23 3.70
C GLU A 69 9.77 -5.14 4.89
N LEU A 70 9.94 -6.44 4.62
CA LEU A 70 10.18 -7.44 5.65
C LEU A 70 11.17 -8.49 5.12
N PHE A 71 12.29 -8.66 5.82
CA PHE A 71 13.37 -9.58 5.42
C PHE A 71 13.88 -9.36 3.97
N GLY A 72 13.89 -8.12 3.50
CA GLY A 72 14.28 -7.74 2.14
C GLY A 72 13.22 -8.00 1.06
N LEU A 73 12.06 -8.58 1.42
CA LEU A 73 10.89 -8.68 0.55
C LEU A 73 10.13 -7.35 0.54
N LYS A 74 9.82 -6.80 -0.63
CA LYS A 74 9.05 -5.57 -0.75
C LYS A 74 7.61 -5.90 -1.13
N ILE A 75 6.72 -5.82 -0.16
CA ILE A 75 5.28 -5.91 -0.37
C ILE A 75 4.76 -4.50 -0.61
N LYS A 76 4.23 -4.25 -1.79
CA LYS A 76 3.72 -2.92 -2.15
C LYS A 76 2.22 -2.98 -2.31
N THR A 77 1.54 -1.96 -1.82
CA THR A 77 0.08 -1.90 -1.88
C THR A 77 -0.36 -0.53 -2.35
N ILE A 78 -1.34 -0.50 -3.25
CA ILE A 78 -2.04 0.71 -3.68
C ILE A 78 -3.53 0.60 -3.41
N ARG A 79 -4.12 1.70 -2.97
CA ARG A 79 -5.55 1.92 -2.72
C ARG A 79 -6.04 3.00 -3.67
N ILE A 80 -7.15 2.73 -4.34
CA ILE A 80 -7.78 3.65 -5.29
C ILE A 80 -9.25 3.79 -4.90
N ASN A 81 -9.69 5.03 -4.68
CA ASN A 81 -11.08 5.41 -4.42
C ASN A 81 -11.36 6.68 -5.24
N LEU A 82 -12.11 6.54 -6.33
CA LEU A 82 -12.25 7.60 -7.32
C LEU A 82 -13.63 7.56 -7.98
N SER A 83 -14.25 8.74 -8.17
CA SER A 83 -15.44 8.94 -8.99
C SER A 83 -15.16 9.86 -10.18
N LYS A 84 -16.15 10.04 -11.06
CA LYS A 84 -16.06 10.88 -12.27
C LYS A 84 -14.90 10.48 -13.19
N ILE A 85 -14.74 9.18 -13.38
CA ILE A 85 -13.66 8.63 -14.20
C ILE A 85 -14.01 8.72 -15.69
N LYS A 86 -12.98 8.68 -16.54
CA LYS A 86 -13.10 8.70 -18.00
C LYS A 86 -12.23 7.61 -18.60
N ASP A 87 -12.63 7.11 -19.77
CA ASP A 87 -11.82 6.12 -20.46
C ASP A 87 -10.42 6.66 -20.81
N TYR A 88 -9.42 5.80 -20.73
CA TYR A 88 -7.99 6.10 -20.95
C TYR A 88 -7.38 7.19 -20.05
N MET A 89 -8.00 7.55 -18.92
CA MET A 89 -7.45 8.60 -18.05
C MET A 89 -6.20 8.16 -17.28
N THR A 90 -5.33 9.14 -17.00
CA THR A 90 -4.22 8.95 -16.06
C THR A 90 -4.68 9.36 -14.67
N ILE A 91 -4.67 8.42 -13.73
CA ILE A 91 -5.07 8.67 -12.34
C ILE A 91 -3.99 9.48 -11.63
N ALA A 92 -2.73 9.04 -11.69
CA ALA A 92 -1.63 9.67 -10.98
C ALA A 92 -0.28 9.37 -11.64
N ASN A 93 0.71 10.22 -11.36
CA ASN A 93 2.12 9.92 -11.58
C ASN A 93 2.77 9.71 -10.21
N LEU A 94 2.94 8.45 -9.83
CA LEU A 94 3.58 8.03 -8.59
C LEU A 94 5.12 8.06 -8.76
N PRO A 95 5.92 7.87 -7.69
CA PRO A 95 7.38 7.83 -7.81
C PRO A 95 7.87 6.83 -8.87
N SER A 96 8.83 7.28 -9.66
CA SER A 96 9.46 6.51 -10.74
C SER A 96 10.47 5.53 -10.16
N ASP A 97 9.97 4.41 -9.65
CA ASP A 97 10.65 3.30 -8.96
C ASP A 97 9.70 2.55 -8.01
N LEU A 98 8.47 3.06 -7.83
CA LEU A 98 7.44 2.39 -7.05
C LEU A 98 7.21 0.95 -7.54
N THR A 99 7.41 0.65 -8.82
CA THR A 99 7.43 -0.73 -9.31
C THR A 99 8.50 -0.95 -10.36
N GLN A 100 9.07 -2.16 -10.38
CA GLN A 100 10.03 -2.60 -11.39
C GLN A 100 9.36 -3.17 -12.64
N GLU A 101 8.15 -3.71 -12.49
CA GLU A 101 7.41 -4.38 -13.55
C GLU A 101 6.10 -3.64 -13.87
N ALA A 102 5.51 -3.97 -15.01
CA ALA A 102 4.17 -3.46 -15.30
C ALA A 102 3.12 -4.34 -14.62
N HIS A 103 2.23 -3.72 -13.85
CA HIS A 103 1.09 -4.39 -13.25
C HIS A 103 -0.20 -3.94 -13.90
N SER A 104 -1.11 -4.89 -14.14
CA SER A 104 -2.47 -4.63 -14.59
C SER A 104 -3.45 -5.51 -13.82
N TRP A 105 -4.57 -4.93 -13.39
CA TRP A 105 -5.58 -5.64 -12.60
C TRP A 105 -6.98 -5.05 -12.80
N TYR A 106 -8.00 -5.85 -12.50
CA TYR A 106 -9.38 -5.37 -12.46
C TYR A 106 -9.67 -4.69 -11.12
N ILE A 107 -10.40 -3.58 -11.16
CA ILE A 107 -10.90 -2.89 -9.96
C ILE A 107 -12.43 -2.93 -9.93
N ARG A 108 -12.98 -3.00 -8.71
CA ARG A 108 -14.43 -2.99 -8.50
C ARG A 108 -15.03 -1.66 -8.97
N THR A 109 -16.22 -1.80 -9.54
CA THR A 109 -17.17 -0.77 -9.95
C THR A 109 -18.52 -0.97 -9.25
N PRO A 110 -19.48 -0.03 -9.35
CA PRO A 110 -20.89 -0.28 -9.06
C PRO A 110 -21.44 -1.50 -9.83
N ASN A 111 -22.54 -2.06 -9.35
CA ASN A 111 -23.20 -3.20 -9.99
C ASN A 111 -23.83 -2.88 -11.36
N THR A 112 -23.88 -1.60 -11.74
CA THR A 112 -24.34 -1.09 -13.04
C THR A 112 -23.26 -1.12 -14.11
N HIS A 113 -22.00 -1.38 -13.74
CA HIS A 113 -20.83 -1.28 -14.63
C HIS A 113 -19.95 -2.53 -14.57
N LEU A 114 -19.28 -2.84 -15.68
CA LEU A 114 -18.28 -3.89 -15.71
C LEU A 114 -16.97 -3.42 -15.04
N PRO A 115 -16.14 -4.34 -14.51
CA PRO A 115 -14.87 -3.98 -13.90
C PRO A 115 -13.96 -3.19 -14.85
N VAL A 116 -13.29 -2.17 -14.28
CA VAL A 116 -12.31 -1.33 -14.97
C VAL A 116 -10.93 -1.96 -14.86
N ILE A 117 -10.09 -1.79 -15.90
CA ILE A 117 -8.70 -2.25 -15.87
C ILE A 117 -7.81 -1.09 -15.40
N ILE A 118 -7.05 -1.31 -14.35
CA ILE A 118 -5.99 -0.41 -13.89
C ILE A 118 -4.66 -0.92 -14.42
N SER A 119 -3.75 0.01 -14.73
CA SER A 119 -2.37 -0.30 -15.06
C SER A 119 -1.40 0.64 -14.34
N LEU A 120 -0.38 0.06 -13.72
CA LEU A 120 0.76 0.75 -13.13
C LEU A 120 2.02 0.39 -13.94
N ARG A 121 2.73 1.41 -14.41
CA ARG A 121 3.99 1.23 -15.15
C ARG A 121 5.20 1.60 -14.29
N PRO A 122 6.41 1.08 -14.59
CA PRO A 122 7.64 1.44 -13.88
C PRO A 122 7.96 2.94 -13.88
N SER A 123 7.43 3.70 -14.85
CA SER A 123 7.51 5.16 -14.86
C SER A 123 6.69 5.85 -13.76
N GLY A 124 5.99 5.10 -12.91
CA GLY A 124 5.04 5.61 -11.92
C GLY A 124 3.66 5.97 -12.50
N LYS A 125 3.45 5.80 -13.82
CA LYS A 125 2.17 6.12 -14.46
C LYS A 125 1.10 5.12 -14.02
N LEU A 126 0.10 5.61 -13.30
CA LEU A 126 -1.11 4.90 -12.92
C LEU A 126 -2.25 5.37 -13.83
N SER A 127 -2.83 4.45 -14.59
CA SER A 127 -3.90 4.75 -15.57
C SER A 127 -5.03 3.74 -15.50
N LEU A 128 -6.18 4.11 -16.06
CA LEU A 128 -7.31 3.20 -16.19
C LEU A 128 -7.84 3.13 -17.62
N VAL A 129 -8.53 2.03 -17.93
CA VAL A 129 -9.26 1.81 -19.18
C VAL A 129 -10.61 1.18 -18.83
N LEU A 130 -11.69 1.76 -19.34
CA LEU A 130 -13.03 1.23 -19.17
C LEU A 130 -13.22 -0.02 -20.04
N ASN A 131 -14.05 -0.95 -19.57
CA ASN A 131 -14.36 -2.13 -20.36
C ASN A 131 -15.17 -1.73 -21.60
N LYS A 132 -14.69 -2.05 -22.81
CA LYS A 132 -15.40 -1.69 -24.06
C LYS A 132 -16.79 -2.33 -24.20
N ALA A 133 -17.04 -3.44 -23.50
CA ALA A 133 -18.36 -4.06 -23.46
C ALA A 133 -19.32 -3.37 -22.48
N ASP A 134 -18.82 -2.47 -21.63
CA ASP A 134 -19.65 -1.63 -20.78
C ASP A 134 -20.23 -0.48 -21.59
N THR A 135 -21.48 -0.66 -22.00
CA THR A 135 -22.20 0.32 -22.84
C THR A 135 -23.07 1.25 -22.01
N THR A 136 -23.20 0.99 -20.70
CA THR A 136 -23.94 1.86 -19.79
C THR A 136 -23.16 3.16 -19.60
N PRO A 137 -23.77 4.34 -19.81
CA PRO A 137 -23.10 5.61 -19.56
C PRO A 137 -22.70 5.75 -18.09
N TRP A 138 -21.44 6.11 -17.86
CA TRP A 138 -20.94 6.43 -16.53
C TRP A 138 -21.50 7.78 -16.07
N SER A 139 -22.05 7.79 -14.86
CA SER A 139 -22.58 8.97 -14.17
C SER A 139 -21.56 9.59 -13.22
N ASP A 140 -21.86 10.79 -12.75
CA ASP A 140 -21.02 11.52 -11.78
C ASP A 140 -20.89 10.83 -10.42
N THR A 141 -21.82 9.91 -10.09
CA THR A 141 -21.84 9.14 -8.85
C THR A 141 -21.16 7.77 -8.96
N ASP A 142 -20.84 7.33 -10.18
CA ASP A 142 -20.14 6.06 -10.37
C ASP A 142 -18.69 6.16 -9.87
N TYR A 143 -18.17 5.02 -9.42
CA TYR A 143 -16.89 4.96 -8.73
C TYR A 143 -16.04 3.76 -9.16
N ILE A 144 -14.75 3.84 -8.86
CA ILE A 144 -13.87 2.70 -8.72
C ILE A 144 -13.33 2.66 -7.30
N TYR A 145 -13.29 1.47 -6.72
CA TYR A 145 -12.86 1.28 -5.34
C TYR A 145 -12.12 -0.03 -5.17
N GLY A 146 -10.88 -0.01 -4.72
CA GLY A 146 -10.13 -1.25 -4.53
C GLY A 146 -8.72 -1.08 -4.04
N THR A 147 -8.16 -2.21 -3.62
CA THR A 147 -6.77 -2.36 -3.20
C THR A 147 -6.09 -3.37 -4.11
N TYR A 148 -4.85 -3.10 -4.48
CA TYR A 148 -4.00 -4.04 -5.19
C TYR A 148 -2.66 -4.16 -4.46
N THR A 149 -2.23 -5.40 -4.23
CA THR A 149 -0.97 -5.73 -3.56
C THR A 149 -0.13 -6.58 -4.49
N TRP A 150 1.15 -6.26 -4.58
CA TRP A 150 2.12 -7.05 -5.30
C TRP A 150 3.41 -7.18 -4.47
N ILE A 151 4.23 -8.13 -4.88
CA ILE A 151 5.48 -8.47 -4.21
C ILE A 151 6.60 -8.27 -5.23
N GLU A 152 7.66 -7.62 -4.79
CA GLU A 152 8.95 -7.48 -5.48
C GLU A 152 10.10 -7.92 -4.59
#